data_AF-A0A1C4ZSR3-F1
#
_entry.id   AF-A0A1C4ZSR3-F1
#
_cell.length_a   1.000
_cell.length_b   1.000
_cell.length_c   1.000
_cell.angle_alpha   90.00
_cell.angle_beta   90.00
_cell.angle_gamma   90.00
#
_symmetry.space_group_name_H-M   'P 1'
#
loop_
_entity.id
_entity.type
_entity.pdbx_description
1 polymer ?
#
loop_
_entity_poly.entity_id
_entity_poly.type
_entity_poly.pdbx_seq_one_letter_code
_entity_poly.pdbx_strand_id
1 'polypeptide(L)'
;MSDDTSNRPSRTAERPHDVTDPLLWQLAIDVLSAHEPDDEGQCRNLQCAGQSWPCAARTGAEHSLRLARSTPASVELTVDGTDGDDVDTDGSRDAAVPAPRWGWNAGPVASHRGSKAASAA
;
A
#
# COMPACT_ATOMS: atom_id res chain seq x y z
N MET A 1 -21.61 12.94 -18.96
CA MET A 1 -20.28 12.56 -18.48
C MET A 1 -20.10 11.09 -18.83
N SER A 2 -19.47 10.77 -19.95
CA SER A 2 -19.13 9.38 -20.27
C SER A 2 -18.00 8.97 -19.35
N ASP A 3 -18.21 7.92 -18.59
CA ASP A 3 -17.21 7.38 -17.67
C ASP A 3 -16.01 6.93 -18.53
N ASP A 4 -14.87 7.60 -18.41
CA ASP A 4 -13.56 7.18 -18.98
C ASP A 4 -13.05 5.87 -18.33
N THR A 5 -13.97 5.17 -17.67
CA THR A 5 -13.89 3.82 -17.11
C THR A 5 -13.30 2.80 -18.08
N SER A 6 -13.62 2.99 -19.37
CA SER A 6 -13.38 2.00 -20.42
C SER A 6 -11.93 1.91 -20.88
N ASN A 7 -11.09 2.93 -20.67
CA ASN A 7 -9.66 2.88 -21.01
C ASN A 7 -8.80 2.36 -19.85
N ARG A 8 -9.38 1.68 -18.85
CA ARG A 8 -8.59 1.12 -17.75
C ARG A 8 -7.75 -0.07 -18.23
N PRO A 9 -6.43 -0.09 -17.98
CA PRO A 9 -5.59 -1.23 -18.34
C PRO A 9 -6.02 -2.55 -17.68
N SER A 10 -6.63 -2.51 -16.51
CA SER A 10 -7.24 -3.69 -15.88
C SER A 10 -8.41 -4.31 -16.67
N ARG A 11 -9.03 -3.58 -17.61
CA ARG A 11 -10.08 -4.11 -18.49
C ARG A 11 -9.55 -4.87 -19.70
N THR A 12 -8.30 -4.63 -20.10
CA THR A 12 -7.64 -5.32 -21.21
C THR A 12 -6.66 -6.40 -20.72
N ALA A 13 -6.23 -6.34 -19.47
CA ALA A 13 -5.40 -7.36 -18.86
C ALA A 13 -6.18 -8.66 -18.62
N GLU A 14 -5.71 -9.77 -19.20
CA GLU A 14 -6.22 -11.10 -18.90
C GLU A 14 -5.90 -11.45 -17.43
N ARG A 15 -6.92 -11.86 -16.67
CA ARG A 15 -6.77 -12.15 -15.25
C ARG A 15 -6.28 -13.58 -15.07
N PRO A 16 -5.14 -13.81 -14.38
CA PRO A 16 -4.69 -15.15 -14.04
C PRO A 16 -5.73 -15.92 -13.20
N HIS A 17 -5.81 -17.24 -13.38
CA HIS A 17 -6.79 -18.09 -12.70
C HIS A 17 -6.57 -18.24 -11.19
N ASP A 18 -5.35 -17.98 -10.71
CA ASP A 18 -4.93 -18.04 -9.30
C ASP A 18 -5.23 -16.75 -8.51
N VAL A 19 -5.82 -15.73 -9.16
CA VAL A 19 -6.26 -14.50 -8.48
C VAL A 19 -7.48 -14.81 -7.60
N THR A 20 -7.29 -14.64 -6.28
CA THR A 20 -8.30 -14.84 -5.23
C THR A 20 -9.10 -13.58 -4.96
N ASP A 21 -8.51 -12.39 -5.15
CA ASP A 21 -9.18 -11.08 -5.05
C ASP A 21 -9.08 -10.32 -6.39
N PRO A 22 -10.10 -10.45 -7.25
CA PRO A 22 -10.13 -9.78 -8.54
C PRO A 22 -10.13 -8.25 -8.48
N LEU A 23 -10.80 -7.66 -7.49
CA LEU A 23 -10.93 -6.20 -7.40
C LEU A 23 -9.61 -5.58 -6.97
N LEU A 24 -8.93 -6.20 -6.00
CA LEU A 24 -7.60 -5.78 -5.58
C LEU A 24 -6.58 -5.94 -6.70
N TRP A 25 -6.66 -7.04 -7.47
CA TRP A 25 -5.79 -7.26 -8.64
C TRP A 25 -5.99 -6.18 -9.70
N GLN A 26 -7.24 -5.89 -10.09
CA GLN A 26 -7.55 -4.87 -11.10
C GLN A 26 -7.03 -3.50 -10.68
N LEU A 27 -7.32 -3.08 -9.44
CA LEU A 27 -6.84 -1.81 -8.90
C LEU A 27 -5.32 -1.72 -8.93
N ALA A 28 -4.62 -2.78 -8.53
CA ALA A 28 -3.17 -2.80 -8.52
C ALA A 28 -2.58 -2.65 -9.94
N ILE A 29 -3.17 -3.31 -10.95
CA ILE A 29 -2.75 -3.13 -12.35
C ILE A 29 -2.87 -1.67 -12.80
N ASP A 30 -3.99 -1.02 -12.47
CA ASP A 30 -4.22 0.37 -12.89
C ASP A 30 -3.26 1.36 -12.21
N VAL A 31 -2.93 1.12 -10.93
CA VAL A 31 -1.92 1.92 -10.23
C VAL A 31 -0.54 1.69 -10.85
N LEU A 32 -0.17 0.45 -11.17
CA LEU A 32 1.15 0.17 -11.77
C LEU A 32 1.32 0.82 -13.14
N SER A 33 0.29 0.81 -13.98
CA SER A 33 0.33 1.48 -15.29
C SER A 33 0.40 3.01 -15.17
N ALA A 34 -0.19 3.58 -14.12
CA ALA A 34 -0.15 5.02 -13.90
C ALA A 34 1.17 5.49 -13.27
N HIS A 35 1.96 4.58 -12.68
CA HIS A 35 3.21 4.88 -11.97
C HIS A 35 4.43 4.27 -12.67
N GLU A 36 4.78 4.87 -13.80
CA GLU A 36 5.96 4.57 -14.60
C GLU A 36 7.14 5.49 -14.23
N PRO A 37 8.39 5.07 -14.52
CA PRO A 37 9.53 5.97 -14.45
C PRO A 37 9.45 7.03 -15.56
N ASP A 38 10.02 8.20 -15.32
CA ASP A 38 10.38 9.18 -16.35
C ASP A 38 11.86 9.07 -16.76
N ASP A 39 12.30 9.97 -17.64
CA ASP A 39 13.66 9.98 -18.19
C ASP A 39 14.72 10.33 -17.12
N GLU A 40 14.32 10.97 -16.02
CA GLU A 40 15.17 11.37 -14.90
C GLU A 40 15.18 10.35 -13.75
N GLY A 41 14.50 9.21 -13.89
CA GLY A 41 14.41 8.18 -12.85
C GLY A 41 13.48 8.57 -11.68
N GLN A 42 12.60 9.55 -11.89
CA GLN A 42 11.51 9.88 -10.99
C GLN A 42 10.20 9.22 -11.43
N CYS A 43 9.17 9.29 -10.59
CA CYS A 43 7.86 8.80 -10.98
C CYS A 43 7.12 9.83 -11.83
N ARG A 44 6.69 9.43 -13.03
CA ARG A 44 5.95 10.28 -13.97
C ARG A 44 4.55 10.69 -13.46
N ASN A 45 4.00 9.98 -12.48
CA ASN A 45 2.66 10.27 -11.96
C ASN A 45 2.66 11.62 -11.21
N LEU A 46 1.75 12.54 -11.59
CA LEU A 46 1.67 13.87 -11.01
C LEU A 46 1.34 13.87 -9.50
N GLN A 47 0.69 12.82 -8.99
CA GLN A 47 0.43 12.65 -7.56
C GLN A 47 1.71 12.30 -6.77
N CYS A 48 2.78 11.92 -7.47
CA CYS A 48 4.09 11.58 -6.92
C CYS A 48 5.19 12.55 -7.41
N ALA A 49 4.83 13.76 -7.84
CA ALA A 49 5.79 14.72 -8.41
C ALA A 49 7.03 14.90 -7.52
N GLY A 50 8.22 14.73 -8.11
CA GLY A 50 9.51 14.85 -7.42
C GLY A 50 9.90 13.64 -6.56
N GLN A 51 9.13 12.55 -6.54
CA GLN A 51 9.50 11.32 -5.87
C GLN A 51 10.38 10.45 -6.77
N SER A 52 11.43 9.86 -6.20
CA SER A 52 12.26 8.88 -6.91
C SER A 52 11.47 7.64 -7.30
N TRP A 53 11.79 7.06 -8.45
CA TRP A 53 11.27 5.76 -8.85
C TRP A 53 12.11 4.62 -8.21
N PRO A 54 11.50 3.52 -7.73
CA PRO A 54 10.06 3.29 -7.61
C PRO A 54 9.44 4.06 -6.43
N CYS A 55 8.30 4.71 -6.67
CA CYS A 55 7.58 5.45 -5.63
C CYS A 55 6.77 4.51 -4.71
N ALA A 56 6.41 5.00 -3.53
CA ALA A 56 5.68 4.21 -2.53
C ALA A 56 4.36 3.62 -3.05
N ALA A 57 3.62 4.37 -3.87
CA ALA A 57 2.37 3.90 -4.49
C ALA A 57 2.60 2.69 -5.41
N ARG A 58 3.66 2.72 -6.22
CA ARG A 58 4.04 1.60 -7.09
C ARG A 58 4.42 0.37 -6.27
N THR A 59 5.35 0.52 -5.33
CA THR A 59 5.77 -0.55 -4.42
C THR A 59 4.58 -1.18 -3.71
N GLY A 60 3.61 -0.35 -3.37
CA GLY A 60 2.40 -0.77 -2.74
C GLY A 60 1.47 -1.59 -3.63
N ALA A 61 1.27 -1.15 -4.88
CA ALA A 61 0.51 -1.90 -5.86
C ALA A 61 1.17 -3.25 -6.21
N GLU A 62 2.50 -3.32 -6.25
CA GLU A 62 3.23 -4.60 -6.40
C GLU A 62 2.95 -5.56 -5.23
N HIS A 63 2.82 -5.04 -4.00
CA HIS A 63 2.41 -5.83 -2.84
C HIS A 63 0.96 -6.29 -2.94
N SER A 64 0.05 -5.41 -3.36
CA SER A 64 -1.36 -5.74 -3.58
C SER A 64 -1.55 -6.83 -4.65
N LEU A 65 -0.73 -6.85 -5.71
CA LEU A 65 -0.75 -7.95 -6.68
C LEU A 65 -0.41 -9.30 -6.05
N ARG A 66 0.53 -9.33 -5.10
CA ARG A 66 0.87 -10.56 -4.37
C ARG A 66 -0.29 -10.97 -3.47
N LEU A 67 -0.85 -10.04 -2.71
CA LEU A 67 -2.00 -10.30 -1.84
C LEU A 67 -3.22 -10.78 -2.61
N ALA A 68 -3.47 -10.24 -3.80
CA ALA A 68 -4.60 -10.62 -4.63
C ALA A 68 -4.54 -12.05 -5.17
N ARG A 69 -3.38 -12.71 -5.06
CA ARG A 69 -3.18 -14.14 -5.38
C ARG A 69 -3.06 -15.01 -4.13
N SER A 70 -2.86 -14.41 -2.97
CA SER A 70 -2.83 -15.12 -1.70
C SER A 70 -4.25 -15.51 -1.32
N THR A 71 -4.46 -16.78 -0.98
CA THR A 71 -5.68 -17.17 -0.27
C THR A 71 -5.63 -16.46 1.09
N PRO A 72 -6.65 -15.67 1.48
CA PRO A 72 -6.71 -15.18 2.85
C PRO A 72 -6.67 -16.42 3.74
N ALA A 73 -5.70 -16.49 4.65
CA ALA A 73 -5.73 -17.52 5.68
C ALA A 73 -7.09 -17.37 6.35
N SER A 74 -7.95 -18.39 6.23
CA SER A 74 -9.23 -18.40 6.92
C SER A 74 -8.94 -18.02 8.35
N VAL A 75 -9.42 -16.85 8.76
CA VAL A 75 -9.57 -16.58 10.18
C VAL A 75 -10.62 -17.59 10.60
N GLU A 76 -10.17 -18.74 11.09
CA GLU A 76 -10.99 -19.65 11.87
C GLU A 76 -11.53 -18.77 12.98
N LEU A 77 -12.74 -18.25 12.78
CA LEU A 77 -13.47 -17.51 13.78
C LEU A 77 -13.76 -18.55 14.85
N THR A 78 -12.84 -18.71 15.80
CA THR A 78 -13.08 -19.43 17.03
C THR A 78 -14.14 -18.61 17.77
N VAL A 79 -15.40 -18.84 17.40
CA VAL A 79 -16.53 -18.61 18.28
C VAL A 79 -16.36 -19.63 19.40
N ASP A 80 -15.52 -19.26 20.36
CA ASP A 80 -15.52 -19.92 21.65
C ASP A 80 -16.90 -19.63 22.26
N GLY A 81 -17.79 -20.61 22.13
CA GLY A 81 -19.06 -20.62 22.82
C GLY A 81 -18.79 -20.76 24.31
N THR A 82 -18.48 -19.65 24.96
CA THR A 82 -18.54 -19.52 26.42
C THR A 82 -19.92 -18.96 26.77
N ASP A 83 -20.87 -19.87 26.96
CA ASP A 83 -21.98 -19.66 27.89
C ASP A 83 -21.39 -19.83 29.31
N GLY A 84 -21.30 -18.74 30.09
CA GLY A 84 -20.93 -18.83 31.50
C GLY A 84 -20.44 -17.52 32.12
N ASP A 85 -21.38 -16.79 32.73
CA ASP A 85 -21.32 -15.96 33.96
C ASP A 85 -20.09 -15.06 34.25
N ASP A 86 -20.43 -13.79 34.51
CA ASP A 86 -19.73 -12.70 35.20
C ASP A 86 -18.28 -12.90 35.71
N VAL A 87 -17.36 -12.04 35.24
CA VAL A 87 -16.39 -11.36 36.10
C VAL A 87 -15.76 -10.15 35.38
N ASP A 88 -15.86 -9.00 36.04
CA ASP A 88 -15.18 -7.74 35.72
C ASP A 88 -13.66 -7.95 35.87
N THR A 89 -12.87 -7.71 34.82
CA THR A 89 -11.41 -7.61 34.95
C THR A 89 -10.85 -6.62 33.92
N ASP A 90 -10.56 -5.43 34.43
CA ASP A 90 -9.60 -4.45 33.92
C ASP A 90 -8.35 -5.15 33.35
N GLY A 91 -8.14 -5.02 32.05
CA GLY A 91 -7.09 -5.78 31.34
C GLY A 91 -6.80 -5.18 29.98
N SER A 92 -5.98 -4.12 30.00
CA SER A 92 -5.27 -3.53 28.86
C SER A 92 -4.98 -4.55 27.76
N ARG A 93 -5.62 -4.34 26.61
CA ARG A 93 -5.27 -4.97 25.33
C ARG A 93 -4.67 -3.89 24.45
N ASP A 94 -3.46 -3.45 24.78
CA ASP A 94 -2.60 -2.73 23.85
C ASP A 94 -2.03 -3.72 22.81
N ALA A 95 -2.92 -4.32 22.01
CA ALA A 95 -2.54 -4.94 20.75
C ALA A 95 -2.55 -3.84 19.68
N ALA A 96 -1.57 -2.94 19.78
CA ALA A 96 -1.24 -2.02 18.71
C ALA A 96 -0.71 -2.85 17.53
N VAL A 97 -1.63 -3.32 16.68
CA VAL A 97 -1.28 -3.74 15.32
C VAL A 97 -0.63 -2.50 14.70
N PRO A 98 0.67 -2.50 14.34
CA PRO A 98 1.24 -1.34 13.68
C PRO A 98 0.49 -1.20 12.36
N ALA A 99 -0.38 -0.19 12.29
CA ALA A 99 -1.05 0.18 11.06
C ALA A 99 0.03 0.33 9.99
N PRO A 100 -0.15 -0.23 8.78
CA PRO A 100 0.75 0.06 7.69
C PRO A 100 0.81 1.59 7.56
N ARG A 101 2.01 2.15 7.76
CA ARG A 101 2.30 3.60 7.70
C ARG A 101 2.18 4.20 6.30
N TRP A 102 1.25 3.69 5.50
CA TRP A 102 0.87 4.22 4.20
C TRP A 102 0.00 5.45 4.46
N GLY A 103 0.55 6.39 5.23
CA GLY A 103 0.03 7.72 5.31
C GLY A 103 0.22 8.32 3.93
N TRP A 104 -0.87 8.70 3.28
CA TRP A 104 -0.89 9.54 2.08
C TRP A 104 -0.29 10.95 2.30
N ASN A 105 0.50 11.13 3.36
CA ASN A 105 1.11 12.36 3.84
C ASN A 105 2.58 12.10 4.26
N ALA A 106 3.39 11.45 3.41
CA ALA A 106 4.84 11.57 3.55
C ALA A 106 5.26 12.89 2.90
N GLY A 107 5.14 14.00 3.65
CA GLY A 107 5.75 15.27 3.27
C GLY A 107 7.27 15.11 3.03
N PRO A 108 7.92 16.05 2.34
CA PRO A 108 9.30 15.89 1.92
C PRO A 108 10.19 15.67 3.14
N VAL A 109 10.90 14.54 3.17
CA VAL A 109 11.91 14.26 4.20
C VAL A 109 12.98 15.34 4.10
N ALA A 110 13.17 16.07 5.21
CA ALA A 110 14.16 17.13 5.28
C ALA A 110 15.54 16.57 4.92
N SER A 111 16.15 17.16 3.91
CA SER A 111 17.49 16.84 3.44
C SER A 111 18.48 17.07 4.59
N HIS A 112 19.10 16.01 5.10
CA HIS A 112 20.21 16.12 6.04
C HIS A 112 21.39 16.77 5.32
N ARG A 113 21.54 18.10 5.49
CA ARG A 113 22.78 18.79 5.16
C ARG A 113 23.85 18.34 6.14
N GLY A 114 24.68 17.41 5.68
CA GLY A 114 25.89 16.97 6.36
C GLY A 114 26.85 18.11 6.66
N SER A 115 27.53 17.92 7.78
CA SER A 115 28.57 18.71 8.42
C SER A 115 29.58 19.36 7.46
N LYS A 116 29.99 20.59 7.78
CA LYS A 116 31.36 21.03 7.50
C LYS A 116 31.99 21.61 8.75
N ALA A 117 33.09 20.99 9.12
CA ALA A 117 33.89 21.19 10.31
C ALA A 117 34.45 22.61 10.45
N ALA A 118 34.76 22.93 11.70
CA ALA A 118 35.48 24.11 12.14
C ALA A 118 36.82 24.32 11.42
N SER A 119 37.15 25.59 11.16
CA SER A 119 38.49 26.19 11.07
C SER A 119 38.26 27.71 11.12
N ALA A 120 38.46 28.36 12.27
CA ALA A 120 39.73 28.96 12.74
C ALA A 120 40.07 30.28 12.04
N ALA A 121 40.06 31.38 12.82
CA ALA A 121 41.10 32.41 12.91
C ALA A 121 40.70 33.42 14.01
#